data_AF-A0A3D2VAL0-F1
#
_entry.id   AF-A0A3D2VAL0-F1
#
_cell.length_a   1.000
_cell.length_b   1.000
_cell.length_c   1.000
_cell.angle_alpha   90.00
_cell.angle_beta   90.00
_cell.angle_gamma   90.00
#
_symmetry.space_group_name_H-M   'P 1'
#
loop_
_entity.id
_entity.type
_entity.pdbx_description
1 polymer ?
#
loop_
_entity_poly.entity_id
_entity_poly.type
_entity_poly.pdbx_seq_one_letter_code
_entity_poly.pdbx_strand_id
1 'polypeptide(L)'
;GKVDLTLGGPPIPLEYHTGTGMVTVADQESAPTGKWRQSLYLLQRRIYNPTLLNVFDKPIVTGNVCERDSSATVLQSLTLMNDSFVMEHATHFANRVIQQAGDSRDQQIVLAFRLTYARHPTAEELQLSRDYVEQQTKLFRETESSDIAAAQKALGSLCQTLWGTNEFLYLK
;
A
#
# COMPACT_ATOMS: atom_id res chain seq x y z
N GLY A 1 -10.03 -3.22 2.18
CA GLY A 1 -8.77 -3.87 1.77
C GLY A 1 -9.11 -5.17 1.07
N LYS A 2 -8.18 -5.73 0.31
CA LYS A 2 -8.40 -6.95 -0.48
C LYS A 2 -7.78 -8.22 0.11
N VAL A 3 -7.10 -8.12 1.25
CA VAL A 3 -6.37 -9.23 1.89
C VAL A 3 -7.27 -10.45 2.08
N ASP A 4 -6.76 -11.60 1.64
CA ASP A 4 -7.35 -12.91 1.86
C ASP A 4 -6.89 -13.47 3.22
N LEU A 5 -7.85 -13.73 4.11
CA LEU A 5 -7.62 -14.20 5.49
C LEU A 5 -7.81 -15.71 5.65
N THR A 6 -8.08 -16.45 4.57
CA THR A 6 -8.26 -17.90 4.70
C THR A 6 -6.94 -18.56 5.10
N LEU A 7 -7.04 -19.58 5.95
CA LEU A 7 -5.87 -20.24 6.54
C LEU A 7 -5.48 -21.50 5.76
N GLY A 8 -4.17 -21.78 5.70
CA GLY A 8 -3.63 -22.96 5.02
C GLY A 8 -3.71 -22.86 3.49
N GLY A 9 -3.71 -24.03 2.83
CA GLY A 9 -3.73 -24.15 1.37
C GLY A 9 -2.34 -24.31 0.74
N PRO A 10 -2.29 -24.54 -0.59
CA PRO A 10 -1.03 -24.65 -1.31
C PRO A 10 -0.29 -23.30 -1.34
N PRO A 11 1.06 -23.32 -1.40
CA PRO A 11 1.84 -22.09 -1.47
C PRO A 11 1.62 -21.38 -2.80
N ILE A 12 1.52 -20.05 -2.77
CA ILE A 12 1.34 -19.22 -3.97
C ILE A 12 2.70 -19.03 -4.66
N PRO A 13 2.84 -19.35 -5.95
CA PRO A 13 4.11 -19.18 -6.65
C PRO A 13 4.47 -17.69 -6.83
N LEU A 14 5.75 -17.46 -7.04
CA LEU A 14 6.30 -16.15 -7.39
C LEU A 14 6.67 -16.12 -8.88
N GLU A 15 6.67 -14.93 -9.46
CA GLU A 15 7.01 -14.66 -10.85
C GLU A 15 8.16 -13.66 -10.94
N TYR A 16 9.05 -13.84 -11.92
CA TYR A 16 10.20 -12.97 -12.16
C TYR A 16 10.02 -12.23 -13.46
N HIS A 17 10.00 -10.90 -13.35
CA HIS A 17 9.85 -9.99 -14.47
C HIS A 17 11.21 -9.73 -15.09
N THR A 18 11.52 -10.38 -16.20
CA THR A 18 12.81 -10.25 -16.91
C THR A 18 13.14 -8.81 -17.32
N GLY A 19 12.13 -7.96 -17.56
CA GLY A 19 12.35 -6.55 -17.91
C GLY A 19 12.75 -5.64 -16.75
N THR A 20 12.29 -5.94 -15.53
CA THR A 20 12.52 -5.09 -14.34
C THR A 20 13.43 -5.74 -13.30
N GLY A 21 13.71 -7.04 -13.44
CA GLY A 21 14.43 -7.84 -12.46
C GLY A 21 13.64 -8.09 -11.16
N MET A 22 12.36 -7.70 -11.12
CA MET A 22 11.53 -7.81 -9.92
C MET A 22 10.94 -9.21 -9.79
N VAL A 23 10.84 -9.67 -8.53
CA VAL A 23 10.08 -10.86 -8.17
C VAL A 23 8.79 -10.42 -7.50
N THR A 24 7.64 -10.80 -8.06
CA THR A 24 6.32 -10.50 -7.52
C THR A 24 5.55 -11.79 -7.25
N VAL A 25 4.39 -11.67 -6.60
CA VAL A 25 3.43 -12.79 -6.53
C VAL A 25 2.92 -13.07 -7.95
N ALA A 26 2.90 -14.34 -8.34
CA ALA A 26 2.40 -14.73 -9.65
C ALA A 26 0.88 -14.55 -9.71
N ASP A 27 0.38 -13.96 -10.79
CA ASP A 27 -1.04 -13.84 -11.05
C ASP A 27 -1.49 -15.06 -11.87
N GLN A 28 -1.88 -16.14 -11.17
CA GLN A 28 -2.27 -17.40 -11.80
C GLN A 28 -3.77 -17.67 -11.66
N GLU A 29 -4.38 -18.15 -12.74
CA GLU A 29 -5.78 -18.61 -12.75
C GLU A 29 -6.06 -19.73 -11.73
N SER A 30 -5.04 -20.53 -11.39
CA SER A 30 -5.13 -21.60 -10.39
C SER A 30 -5.28 -21.09 -8.95
N ALA A 31 -4.94 -19.82 -8.70
CA ALA A 31 -5.08 -19.15 -7.41
C ALA A 31 -5.53 -17.69 -7.61
N PRO A 32 -6.82 -17.45 -7.92
CA PRO A 32 -7.34 -16.13 -8.28
C PRO A 32 -7.26 -15.09 -7.15
N THR A 33 -7.09 -15.52 -5.89
CA THR A 33 -6.82 -14.63 -4.74
C THR A 33 -5.34 -14.61 -4.34
N GLY A 34 -4.47 -15.26 -5.11
CA GLY A 34 -3.04 -15.43 -4.80
C GLY A 34 -2.33 -14.11 -4.55
N LYS A 35 -2.61 -13.10 -5.38
CA LYS A 35 -2.09 -11.72 -5.21
C LYS A 35 -2.46 -11.08 -3.87
N TRP A 36 -3.59 -11.46 -3.29
CA TRP A 36 -4.10 -10.94 -2.02
C TRP A 36 -3.75 -11.81 -0.82
N ARG A 37 -3.03 -12.91 -1.05
CA ARG A 37 -2.65 -13.84 -0.01
C ARG A 37 -1.62 -13.20 0.90
N GLN A 38 -1.72 -13.49 2.20
CA GLN A 38 -0.71 -13.07 3.16
C GLN A 38 0.66 -13.64 2.77
N SER A 39 1.71 -12.84 2.98
CA SER A 39 3.09 -13.21 2.62
C SER A 39 3.57 -14.52 3.23
N LEU A 40 2.95 -14.94 4.34
CA LEU A 40 3.17 -16.23 5.01
C LEU A 40 2.95 -17.45 4.09
N TYR A 41 2.04 -17.34 3.12
CA TYR A 41 1.66 -18.44 2.23
C TYR A 41 2.35 -18.38 0.86
N LEU A 42 3.32 -17.47 0.68
CA LEU A 42 4.07 -17.39 -0.57
C LEU A 42 5.14 -18.49 -0.62
N LEU A 43 5.35 -19.04 -1.81
CA LEU A 43 6.39 -20.02 -2.06
C LEU A 43 7.77 -19.37 -1.87
N GLN A 44 8.43 -19.72 -0.77
CA GLN A 44 9.79 -19.25 -0.50
C GLN A 44 10.83 -20.14 -1.17
N ARG A 45 11.77 -19.54 -1.91
CA ARG A 45 13.02 -20.22 -2.33
C ARG A 45 14.21 -19.37 -1.93
N ARG A 46 15.37 -20.01 -1.72
CA ARG A 46 16.56 -19.37 -1.12
C ARG A 46 16.95 -18.02 -1.76
N ILE A 47 16.88 -17.92 -3.09
CA ILE A 47 17.28 -16.73 -3.87
C ILE A 47 16.07 -16.02 -4.51
N TYR A 48 14.86 -16.58 -4.33
CA TYR A 48 13.67 -16.13 -5.05
C TYR A 48 12.62 -15.69 -4.04
N ASN A 49 12.67 -14.42 -3.69
CA ASN A 49 11.83 -13.78 -2.68
C ASN A 49 11.20 -12.52 -3.27
N PRO A 50 9.99 -12.11 -2.85
CA PRO A 50 9.37 -10.89 -3.35
C PRO A 50 10.27 -9.67 -3.14
N THR A 51 10.49 -8.88 -4.20
CA THR A 51 11.40 -7.73 -4.17
C THR A 51 11.01 -6.74 -3.08
N LEU A 52 9.71 -6.48 -2.92
CA LEU A 52 9.19 -5.61 -1.87
C LEU A 52 9.62 -6.08 -0.47
N LEU A 53 9.51 -7.37 -0.17
CA LEU A 53 9.89 -7.89 1.15
C LEU A 53 11.40 -7.76 1.40
N ASN A 54 12.23 -7.89 0.37
CA ASN A 54 13.68 -7.68 0.51
C ASN A 54 14.02 -6.23 0.84
N VAL A 55 13.30 -5.26 0.25
CA VAL A 55 13.47 -3.83 0.57
C VAL A 55 13.10 -3.53 2.02
N PHE A 56 12.09 -4.22 2.56
CA PHE A 56 11.63 -4.06 3.94
C PHE A 56 12.25 -5.07 4.91
N ASP A 57 13.55 -5.34 4.78
CA ASP A 57 14.34 -6.08 5.78
C ASP A 57 13.67 -7.41 6.24
N LYS A 58 13.16 -8.18 5.28
CA LYS A 58 12.60 -9.52 5.55
C LYS A 58 13.60 -10.36 6.37
N PRO A 59 13.13 -11.15 7.36
CA PRO A 59 13.99 -12.01 8.16
C PRO A 59 14.75 -13.03 7.29
N ILE A 60 16.04 -13.20 7.60
CA ILE A 60 16.92 -14.18 6.97
C ILE A 60 16.79 -15.51 7.73
N VAL A 61 16.53 -16.61 7.02
CA VAL A 61 16.24 -17.94 7.61
C VAL A 61 17.50 -18.64 8.17
N THR A 62 18.64 -17.96 8.26
CA THR A 62 19.90 -18.53 8.77
C THR A 62 20.08 -18.41 10.28
N GLY A 63 19.17 -17.74 10.99
CA GLY A 63 19.21 -17.58 12.44
C GLY A 63 17.86 -17.20 13.04
N ASN A 64 17.80 -17.14 14.38
CA ASN A 64 16.63 -16.65 15.10
C ASN A 64 16.66 -15.12 15.13
N VAL A 65 15.57 -14.50 14.70
CA VAL A 65 15.36 -13.05 14.79
C VAL A 65 14.17 -12.84 15.73
N CYS A 66 14.44 -12.32 16.93
CA CYS A 66 13.41 -12.10 17.95
C CYS A 66 12.73 -10.73 17.83
N GLU A 67 13.36 -9.79 17.13
CA GLU A 67 12.88 -8.42 16.94
C GLU A 67 13.28 -7.96 15.54
N ARG A 68 12.42 -7.17 14.89
CA ARG A 68 12.72 -6.59 13.58
C ARG A 68 13.37 -5.23 13.78
N ASP A 69 14.55 -5.03 13.19
CA ASP A 69 15.18 -3.71 13.19
C ASP A 69 14.29 -2.68 12.46
N SER A 70 14.13 -1.52 13.08
CA SER A 70 13.45 -0.39 12.45
C SER A 70 14.43 0.35 11.53
N SER A 71 14.25 0.18 10.22
CA SER A 71 14.97 0.94 9.20
C SER A 71 14.03 1.90 8.49
N ALA A 72 14.53 3.08 8.14
CA ALA A 72 13.89 4.02 7.23
C ALA A 72 14.90 4.40 6.14
N THR A 73 15.31 3.40 5.35
CA THR A 73 16.28 3.64 4.28
C THR A 73 15.64 4.45 3.15
N VAL A 74 16.44 5.24 2.44
CA VAL A 74 15.98 5.99 1.25
C VAL A 74 15.32 5.05 0.23
N LEU A 75 15.82 3.82 0.11
CA LEU A 75 15.26 2.82 -0.79
C LEU A 75 13.83 2.43 -0.38
N GLN A 76 13.56 2.23 0.92
CA GLN A 76 12.23 1.91 1.42
C GLN A 76 11.23 3.02 1.11
N SER A 77 11.58 4.29 1.35
CA SER A 77 10.73 5.43 1.00
C SER A 77 10.51 5.54 -0.51
N LEU A 78 11.57 5.37 -1.31
CA LEU A 78 11.48 5.42 -2.76
C LEU A 78 10.59 4.29 -3.32
N THR A 79 10.67 3.10 -2.76
CA THR A 79 9.80 1.97 -3.12
C THR A 79 8.34 2.28 -2.80
N LEU A 80 8.01 2.89 -1.66
CA LEU A 80 6.63 3.30 -1.36
C LEU A 80 6.07 4.33 -2.35
N MET A 81 6.93 5.18 -2.89
CA MET A 81 6.53 6.20 -3.86
C MET A 81 6.35 5.66 -5.28
N ASN A 82 7.04 4.57 -5.67
CA ASN A 82 7.12 4.15 -7.07
C ASN A 82 6.60 2.74 -7.36
N ASP A 83 6.38 1.93 -6.33
CA ASP A 83 5.97 0.53 -6.53
C ASP A 83 4.48 0.43 -6.89
N SER A 84 4.18 -0.29 -7.99
CA SER A 84 2.82 -0.48 -8.49
C SER A 84 1.92 -1.24 -7.51
N PHE A 85 2.48 -2.15 -6.72
CA PHE A 85 1.77 -2.84 -5.65
C PHE A 85 1.30 -1.83 -4.59
N VAL A 86 2.15 -0.87 -4.21
CA VAL A 86 1.80 0.15 -3.22
C VAL A 86 0.71 1.07 -3.76
N MET A 87 0.81 1.50 -5.01
CA MET A 87 -0.21 2.33 -5.67
C MET A 87 -1.58 1.64 -5.77
N GLU A 88 -1.59 0.36 -6.13
CA GLU A 88 -2.83 -0.44 -6.18
C GLU A 88 -3.46 -0.61 -4.79
N HIS A 89 -2.64 -0.91 -3.78
CA HIS A 89 -3.10 -1.01 -2.40
C HIS A 89 -3.62 0.33 -1.87
N ALA A 90 -3.00 1.45 -2.23
CA ALA A 90 -3.45 2.80 -1.86
C ALA A 90 -4.83 3.08 -2.46
N THR A 91 -5.07 2.67 -3.71
CA THR A 91 -6.39 2.75 -4.35
C THR A 91 -7.43 1.91 -3.60
N HIS A 92 -7.11 0.68 -3.24
CA HIS A 92 -8.02 -0.16 -2.45
C HIS A 92 -8.27 0.37 -1.04
N PHE A 93 -7.28 1.05 -0.46
CA PHE A 93 -7.42 1.70 0.83
C PHE A 93 -8.32 2.93 0.75
N ALA A 94 -8.16 3.78 -0.26
CA ALA A 94 -9.06 4.89 -0.55
C ALA A 94 -10.51 4.42 -0.72
N ASN A 95 -10.73 3.31 -1.44
CA ASN A 95 -12.08 2.73 -1.59
C ASN A 95 -12.69 2.31 -0.26
N ARG A 96 -11.89 1.71 0.62
CA ARG A 96 -12.34 1.37 1.98
C ARG A 96 -12.72 2.63 2.76
N VAL A 97 -11.92 3.69 2.65
CA VAL A 97 -12.17 4.97 3.33
C VAL A 97 -13.49 5.56 2.83
N ILE A 98 -13.72 5.63 1.52
CA ILE A 98 -14.97 6.13 0.93
C ILE A 98 -16.17 5.31 1.42
N GLN A 99 -16.07 3.99 1.40
CA GLN A 99 -17.16 3.11 1.86
C GLN A 99 -17.52 3.31 3.35
N GLN A 100 -16.56 3.68 4.19
CA GLN A 100 -16.76 3.80 5.64
C GLN A 100 -17.11 5.23 6.09
N ALA A 101 -16.55 6.25 5.45
CA ALA A 101 -16.79 7.66 5.77
C ALA A 101 -17.87 8.32 4.89
N GLY A 102 -18.36 7.65 3.85
CA GLY A 102 -19.33 8.23 2.91
C GLY A 102 -18.73 9.35 2.07
N ASP A 103 -19.55 10.31 1.65
CA ASP A 103 -19.17 11.34 0.66
C ASP A 103 -18.47 12.58 1.25
N SER A 104 -18.37 12.69 2.58
CA SER A 104 -17.70 13.83 3.20
C SER A 104 -16.18 13.71 3.09
N ARG A 105 -15.56 14.61 2.32
CA ARG A 105 -14.09 14.63 2.14
C ARG A 105 -13.34 14.78 3.46
N ASP A 106 -13.84 15.59 4.38
CA ASP A 106 -13.22 15.79 5.68
C ASP A 106 -13.24 14.51 6.51
N GLN A 107 -14.37 13.81 6.52
CA GLN A 107 -14.51 12.53 7.22
C GLN A 107 -13.64 11.46 6.58
N GLN A 108 -13.51 11.46 5.24
CA GLN A 108 -12.59 10.57 4.52
C GLN A 108 -11.13 10.82 4.94
N ILE A 109 -10.67 12.07 4.97
CA ILE A 109 -9.31 12.42 5.39
C ILE A 109 -9.08 12.01 6.85
N VAL A 110 -10.00 12.37 7.75
CA VAL A 110 -9.91 12.00 9.17
C VAL A 110 -9.84 10.48 9.34
N LEU A 111 -10.67 9.73 8.60
CA LEU A 111 -10.64 8.27 8.66
C LEU A 111 -9.34 7.69 8.10
N ALA A 112 -8.80 8.24 7.01
CA ALA A 112 -7.52 7.83 6.45
C ALA A 112 -6.38 8.00 7.48
N PHE A 113 -6.32 9.14 8.17
CA PHE A 113 -5.35 9.37 9.25
C PHE A 113 -5.53 8.39 10.41
N ARG A 114 -6.77 8.12 10.83
CA ARG A 114 -7.03 7.16 11.91
C ARG A 114 -6.63 5.74 11.55
N LEU A 115 -6.86 5.32 10.31
CA LEU A 115 -6.50 3.98 9.84
C LEU A 115 -5.00 3.84 9.60
N THR A 116 -4.29 4.92 9.27
CA THR A 116 -2.86 4.91 8.98
C THR A 116 -1.99 5.17 10.22
N TYR A 117 -2.30 6.18 11.03
CA TYR A 117 -1.49 6.63 12.18
C TYR A 117 -2.14 6.40 13.55
N ALA A 118 -3.33 5.78 13.60
CA ALA A 118 -4.08 5.57 14.84
C ALA A 118 -4.41 6.86 15.63
N ARG A 119 -4.38 8.04 14.98
CA ARG A 119 -4.73 9.35 15.58
C ARG A 119 -5.59 10.20 14.65
N HIS A 120 -6.12 11.29 15.19
CA HIS A 120 -6.76 12.33 14.38
C HIS A 120 -5.70 13.24 13.73
N PRO A 121 -5.96 13.78 12.52
CA PRO A 121 -5.13 14.84 11.95
C PRO A 121 -5.26 16.10 12.81
N THR A 122 -4.18 16.88 12.88
CA THR A 122 -4.23 18.26 13.37
C THR A 122 -5.01 19.14 12.40
N ALA A 123 -5.37 20.36 12.83
CA ALA A 123 -6.07 21.31 11.96
C ALA A 123 -5.26 21.67 10.70
N GLU A 124 -3.94 21.82 10.86
CA GLU A 124 -3.02 22.11 9.75
C GLU A 124 -2.92 20.93 8.77
N GLU A 125 -2.71 19.70 9.28
CA GLU A 125 -2.66 18.50 8.43
C GLU A 125 -3.97 18.25 7.68
N LEU A 126 -5.10 18.52 8.34
CA LEU A 126 -6.41 18.39 7.73
C LEU A 126 -6.57 19.41 6.59
N GLN A 127 -6.14 20.66 6.79
CA GLN A 127 -6.21 21.68 5.75
C GLN A 127 -5.28 21.34 4.57
N LEU A 128 -4.02 21.00 4.84
CA LEU A 128 -3.05 20.59 3.80
C LEU A 128 -3.55 19.39 3.00
N SER A 129 -4.17 18.42 3.68
CA SER A 129 -4.75 17.25 3.01
C SER A 129 -5.94 17.61 2.14
N ARG A 130 -6.80 18.56 2.57
CA ARG A 130 -7.91 19.05 1.73
C ARG A 130 -7.37 19.71 0.46
N ASP A 131 -6.45 20.64 0.63
CA ASP A 131 -5.87 21.40 -0.47
C ASP A 131 -5.17 20.46 -1.47
N TYR A 132 -4.42 19.49 -0.96
CA TYR A 132 -3.77 18.47 -1.77
C TYR A 132 -4.78 17.66 -2.57
N VAL A 133 -5.82 17.09 -1.95
CA VAL A 133 -6.79 16.27 -2.68
C VAL A 133 -7.58 17.11 -3.68
N GLU A 134 -7.88 18.38 -3.38
CA GLU A 134 -8.53 19.28 -4.33
C GLU A 134 -7.65 19.53 -5.56
N GLN A 135 -6.36 19.84 -5.36
CA GLN A 135 -5.40 20.02 -6.44
C GLN A 135 -5.25 18.76 -7.29
N GLN A 136 -5.10 17.59 -6.66
CA GLN A 136 -5.01 16.32 -7.37
C GLN A 136 -6.30 15.97 -8.13
N THR A 137 -7.47 16.29 -7.57
CA THR A 137 -8.75 16.08 -8.26
C THR A 137 -8.82 16.93 -9.53
N LYS A 138 -8.35 18.18 -9.49
CA LYS A 138 -8.29 19.05 -10.68
C LYS A 138 -7.38 18.47 -11.77
N LEU A 139 -6.21 17.96 -11.40
CA LEU A 139 -5.28 17.32 -12.35
C LEU A 139 -5.89 16.05 -12.97
N PHE A 140 -6.50 15.18 -12.16
CA PHE A 140 -7.07 13.94 -12.67
C PHE A 140 -8.33 14.13 -13.51
N ARG A 141 -9.05 15.25 -13.38
CA ARG A 141 -10.18 15.58 -14.28
C ARG A 141 -9.77 15.68 -15.75
N GLU A 142 -8.52 16.04 -16.04
CA GLU A 142 -8.03 16.14 -17.43
C GLU A 142 -7.82 14.76 -18.06
N THR A 143 -7.63 13.73 -17.24
CA THR A 143 -7.31 12.36 -17.69
C THR A 143 -8.48 11.39 -17.52
N GLU A 144 -9.33 11.60 -16.51
CA GLU A 144 -10.40 10.68 -16.13
C GLU A 144 -11.75 11.08 -16.73
N SER A 145 -12.56 10.08 -17.11
CA SER A 145 -13.86 10.31 -17.75
C SER A 145 -14.99 10.73 -16.78
N SER A 146 -14.77 10.64 -15.47
CA SER A 146 -15.78 10.94 -14.44
C SER A 146 -15.17 11.69 -13.26
N ASP A 147 -15.90 12.68 -12.76
CA ASP A 147 -15.53 13.47 -11.59
C ASP A 147 -15.35 12.61 -10.32
N ILE A 148 -16.15 11.55 -10.20
CA ILE A 148 -16.07 10.60 -9.08
C ILE A 148 -14.77 9.80 -9.17
N ALA A 149 -14.38 9.36 -10.36
CA ALA A 149 -13.15 8.63 -10.58
C ALA A 149 -11.91 9.50 -10.30
N ALA A 150 -11.92 10.76 -10.74
CA ALA A 150 -10.86 11.72 -10.45
C ALA A 150 -10.71 11.97 -8.94
N ALA A 151 -11.83 12.16 -8.23
CA ALA A 151 -11.87 12.35 -6.79
C ALA A 151 -11.34 11.12 -6.01
N GLN A 152 -11.69 9.92 -6.47
CA GLN A 152 -11.24 8.66 -5.89
C GLN A 152 -9.73 8.45 -6.10
N LYS A 153 -9.21 8.76 -7.29
CA LYS A 153 -7.78 8.68 -7.61
C LYS A 153 -6.96 9.70 -6.81
N ALA A 154 -7.48 10.91 -6.63
CA ALA A 154 -6.88 11.93 -5.78
C ALA A 154 -6.77 11.46 -4.31
N LEU A 155 -7.82 10.80 -3.79
CA LEU A 155 -7.77 10.21 -2.45
C LEU A 155 -6.76 9.07 -2.37
N GLY A 156 -6.67 8.21 -3.40
CA GLY A 156 -5.63 7.18 -3.51
C GLY A 156 -4.22 7.76 -3.43
N SER A 157 -3.97 8.88 -4.12
CA SER A 157 -2.69 9.60 -4.06
C SER A 157 -2.38 10.13 -2.64
N LEU A 158 -3.39 10.65 -1.94
CA LEU A 158 -3.22 11.05 -0.54
C LEU A 158 -2.85 9.83 0.33
N CYS A 159 -3.55 8.71 0.16
CA CYS A 159 -3.27 7.49 0.90
C CYS A 159 -1.84 6.97 0.68
N GLN A 160 -1.36 6.99 -0.57
CA GLN A 160 0.03 6.68 -0.89
C GLN A 160 1.00 7.63 -0.18
N THR A 161 0.70 8.94 -0.22
CA THR A 161 1.52 9.97 0.43
C THR A 161 1.63 9.73 1.94
N LEU A 162 0.51 9.39 2.60
CA LEU A 162 0.49 9.07 4.02
C LEU A 162 1.43 7.90 4.36
N TRP A 163 1.42 6.83 3.57
CA TRP A 163 2.34 5.70 3.77
C TRP A 163 3.80 6.07 3.53
N GLY A 164 4.08 7.03 2.64
CA GLY A 164 5.43 7.49 2.36
C GLY A 164 6.02 8.45 3.42
N THR A 165 5.25 8.86 4.44
CA THR A 165 5.75 9.78 5.46
C THR A 165 6.66 9.11 6.47
N ASN A 166 7.55 9.91 7.09
CA ASN A 166 8.36 9.45 8.21
C ASN A 166 7.49 8.93 9.36
N GLU A 167 6.36 9.59 9.64
CA GLU A 167 5.48 9.14 10.73
C GLU A 167 5.04 7.69 10.52
N PHE A 168 4.62 7.31 9.31
CA PHE A 168 4.25 5.92 9.00
C PHE A 168 5.41 4.95 9.23
N LEU A 169 6.62 5.32 8.79
CA LEU A 169 7.80 4.46 8.91
C LEU A 169 8.25 4.25 10.37
N TYR A 170 7.94 5.20 11.25
CA TYR A 170 8.36 5.18 12.66
C TYR A 170 7.23 4.90 13.65
N LEU A 171 6.01 4.58 13.19
CA LEU A 171 4.94 4.14 14.08
C LEU A 171 5.45 2.95 14.91
N LYS A 172 5.51 3.13 16.23
CA LYS A 172 5.83 2.11 17.22
C LYS A 172 4.55 1.51 17.78
#